data_AF-A0A536BLN4-F1
#
_entry.id   AF-A0A536BLN4-F1
#
_cell.length_a   1.000
_cell.length_b   1.000
_cell.length_c   1.000
_cell.angle_alpha   90.00
_cell.angle_beta   90.00
_cell.angle_gamma   90.00
#
_symmetry.space_group_name_H-M   'P 1'
#
loop_
_entity.id
_entity.type
_entity.pdbx_description
1 polymer ?
#
loop_
_entity_poly.entity_id
_entity_poly.type
_entity_poly.pdbx_seq_one_letter_code
_entity_poly.pdbx_strand_id
1 'polypeptide(L)'
;ELWPEFGAHGKQSVTMRHVLNHTAGVPGIPLSTTIEDLCNWDKMCAAIADEELWWEPGTKVGYHAYTFGYIAGEIVRRATGKKISEVLREDVAGPLRVADEIYFGMPESEHHRLARLEDAPMTGPMPEMPPDLPMFKAAPMSAFPNAAMGNRTDVLSADIPAGGKVSARAIARMYAALLTGVDGVRLIAPERLREATAVSSSGIDQVFGMPTTWGLGYSIGGLGPAQDSKTTFGVGGVGGGFACGDTVSGIAFAVTKNRISQDFNTATELSQIVKKALR
;
A
#
# COMPACT_ATOMS: atom_id res chain seq x y z
N GLU A 1 14.42 0.35 -18.31
CA GLU A 1 15.89 0.33 -18.18
C GLU A 1 16.36 -0.63 -17.10
N LEU A 2 15.95 -0.48 -15.83
CA LEU A 2 16.41 -1.36 -14.74
C LEU A 2 15.86 -2.79 -14.81
N TRP A 3 14.64 -2.97 -15.34
CA TRP A 3 14.00 -4.29 -15.47
C TRP A 3 13.58 -4.54 -16.93
N PRO A 4 14.51 -4.97 -17.81
CA PRO A 4 14.23 -5.21 -19.24
C PRO A 4 13.09 -6.21 -19.49
N GLU A 5 12.99 -7.25 -18.68
CA GLU A 5 11.99 -8.32 -18.79
C GLU A 5 10.57 -7.78 -18.58
N PHE A 6 10.40 -6.79 -17.69
CA PHE A 6 9.13 -6.09 -17.53
C PHE A 6 8.73 -5.29 -18.77
N GLY A 7 9.63 -5.02 -19.71
CA GLY A 7 9.31 -4.33 -20.96
C GLY A 7 8.49 -5.18 -21.95
N ALA A 8 8.28 -6.47 -21.69
CA ALA A 8 7.48 -7.35 -22.56
C ALA A 8 6.04 -6.86 -22.71
N HIS A 9 5.33 -7.33 -23.74
CA HIS A 9 3.89 -7.07 -23.96
C HIS A 9 3.51 -5.57 -23.98
N GLY A 10 4.37 -4.72 -24.56
CA GLY A 10 4.11 -3.29 -24.73
C GLY A 10 4.43 -2.42 -23.52
N LYS A 11 4.99 -2.98 -22.45
CA LYS A 11 5.25 -2.29 -21.17
C LYS A 11 6.52 -1.43 -21.16
N GLN A 12 7.26 -1.35 -22.27
CA GLN A 12 8.51 -0.57 -22.35
C GLN A 12 8.39 0.92 -22.02
N SER A 13 7.20 1.51 -22.14
CA SER A 13 6.93 2.92 -21.83
C SER A 13 6.47 3.16 -20.37
N VAL A 14 6.28 2.11 -19.57
CA VAL A 14 5.90 2.23 -18.17
C VAL A 14 7.03 2.89 -17.38
N THR A 15 6.70 3.93 -16.62
CA THR A 15 7.64 4.63 -15.74
C THR A 15 7.33 4.33 -14.28
N MET A 16 8.29 4.59 -13.38
CA MET A 16 8.01 4.53 -11.95
C MET A 16 6.94 5.53 -11.51
N ARG A 17 6.76 6.65 -12.22
CA ARG A 17 5.64 7.55 -11.97
C ARG A 17 4.31 6.86 -12.24
N HIS A 18 4.19 6.10 -13.34
CA HIS A 18 2.98 5.33 -13.65
C HIS A 18 2.70 4.24 -12.60
N VAL A 19 3.74 3.59 -12.09
CA VAL A 19 3.59 2.59 -11.01
C VAL A 19 3.08 3.27 -9.74
N LEU A 20 3.74 4.35 -9.32
CA LEU A 20 3.45 5.04 -8.07
C LEU A 20 2.07 5.71 -8.06
N ASN A 21 1.52 6.11 -9.20
CA ASN A 21 0.21 6.74 -9.29
C ASN A 21 -0.89 5.80 -9.85
N HIS A 22 -0.64 4.49 -9.88
CA HIS A 22 -1.59 3.46 -10.34
C HIS A 22 -2.07 3.60 -11.80
N THR A 23 -1.22 4.13 -12.69
CA THR A 23 -1.52 4.24 -14.12
C THR A 23 -0.68 3.32 -15.00
N ALA A 24 0.07 2.38 -14.43
CA ALA A 24 1.00 1.50 -15.15
C ALA A 24 0.35 0.47 -16.10
N GLY A 25 -0.96 0.21 -15.99
CA GLY A 25 -1.63 -0.72 -16.91
C GLY A 25 -1.57 -2.21 -16.54
N VAL A 26 -0.91 -2.58 -15.44
CA VAL A 26 -0.76 -3.98 -15.00
C VAL A 26 -1.28 -4.28 -13.58
N PRO A 27 -2.57 -4.05 -13.28
CA PRO A 27 -3.10 -4.24 -11.93
C PRO A 27 -3.20 -5.72 -11.52
N GLY A 28 -3.21 -6.63 -12.51
CA GLY A 28 -3.54 -8.04 -12.33
C GLY A 28 -2.35 -8.94 -12.00
N ILE A 29 -2.66 -10.04 -11.33
CA ILE A 29 -1.82 -11.24 -11.19
C ILE A 29 -2.60 -12.45 -11.73
N PRO A 30 -1.93 -13.54 -12.15
CA PRO A 30 -2.63 -14.70 -12.70
C PRO A 30 -3.69 -15.26 -11.75
N LEU A 31 -4.86 -15.65 -12.28
CA LEU A 31 -5.95 -16.21 -11.47
C LEU A 31 -5.64 -17.60 -10.87
N SER A 32 -4.56 -18.24 -11.31
CA SER A 32 -4.03 -19.47 -10.72
C SER A 32 -3.09 -19.22 -9.53
N THR A 33 -2.78 -17.97 -9.19
CA THR A 33 -1.85 -17.60 -8.12
C THR A 33 -2.33 -18.11 -6.76
N THR A 34 -1.49 -18.88 -6.08
CA THR A 34 -1.74 -19.37 -4.71
C THR A 34 -1.17 -18.41 -3.65
N ILE A 35 -1.49 -18.62 -2.38
CA ILE A 35 -0.90 -17.82 -1.29
C ILE A 35 0.61 -18.09 -1.18
N GLU A 36 1.01 -19.33 -1.44
CA GLU A 36 2.41 -19.76 -1.47
C GLU A 36 3.16 -19.06 -2.62
N ASP A 37 2.51 -18.85 -3.75
CA ASP A 37 3.08 -18.08 -4.86
C ASP A 37 3.28 -16.61 -4.49
N LEU A 38 2.35 -16.01 -3.77
CA LEU A 38 2.53 -14.66 -3.21
C LEU A 38 3.73 -14.59 -2.24
N CYS A 39 4.18 -15.70 -1.67
CA CYS A 39 5.38 -15.71 -0.83
C CYS A 39 6.68 -15.87 -1.63
N ASN A 40 6.59 -16.13 -2.94
CA ASN A 40 7.72 -16.35 -3.83
C ASN A 40 7.97 -15.13 -4.72
N TRP A 41 8.94 -14.31 -4.31
CA TRP A 41 9.31 -13.06 -4.98
C TRP A 41 9.57 -13.23 -6.49
N ASP A 42 10.46 -14.15 -6.86
CA ASP A 42 10.88 -14.34 -8.25
C ASP A 42 9.72 -14.83 -9.12
N LYS A 43 8.87 -15.72 -8.58
CA LYS A 43 7.67 -16.19 -9.28
C LYS A 43 6.69 -15.05 -9.54
N MET A 44 6.44 -14.20 -8.53
CA MET A 44 5.55 -13.05 -8.69
C MET A 44 6.11 -12.03 -9.68
N CYS A 45 7.39 -11.69 -9.59
CA CYS A 45 8.04 -10.80 -10.54
C CYS A 45 8.01 -11.35 -11.97
N ALA A 46 8.30 -12.63 -12.17
CA ALA A 46 8.21 -13.27 -13.48
C ALA A 46 6.80 -13.21 -14.06
N ALA A 47 5.78 -13.53 -13.25
CA ALA A 47 4.37 -13.41 -13.67
C ALA A 47 4.00 -11.98 -14.07
N ILE A 48 4.36 -11.00 -13.25
CA ILE A 48 4.08 -9.57 -13.52
C ILE A 48 4.81 -9.07 -14.77
N ALA A 49 6.04 -9.53 -15.01
CA ALA A 49 6.77 -9.19 -16.23
C ALA A 49 6.11 -9.77 -17.49
N ASP A 50 5.46 -10.93 -17.38
CA ASP A 50 4.74 -11.60 -18.47
C ASP A 50 3.28 -11.16 -18.61
N GLU A 51 2.75 -10.32 -17.72
CA GLU A 51 1.37 -9.80 -17.84
C GLU A 51 1.20 -8.84 -19.04
N GLU A 52 0.02 -8.88 -19.66
CA GLU A 52 -0.34 -7.94 -20.71
C GLU A 52 -0.86 -6.62 -20.12
N LEU A 53 -0.69 -5.52 -20.87
CA LEU A 53 -1.30 -4.25 -20.50
C LEU A 53 -2.83 -4.34 -20.58
N TRP A 54 -3.50 -4.02 -19.48
CA TRP A 54 -4.96 -3.81 -19.46
C TRP A 54 -5.35 -2.47 -20.09
N TRP A 55 -4.45 -1.49 -20.03
CA TRP A 55 -4.60 -0.18 -20.66
C TRP A 55 -3.24 0.44 -20.96
N GLU A 56 -3.23 1.43 -21.85
CA GLU A 56 -2.03 2.19 -22.19
C GLU A 56 -1.51 2.97 -20.96
N PRO A 57 -0.22 2.86 -20.60
CA PRO A 57 0.33 3.51 -19.41
C PRO A 57 0.04 5.02 -19.36
N GLY A 58 -0.46 5.50 -18.23
CA GLY A 58 -0.81 6.91 -18.03
C GLY A 58 -2.23 7.31 -18.47
N THR A 59 -2.95 6.46 -19.22
CA THR A 59 -4.28 6.81 -19.77
C THR A 59 -5.44 6.54 -18.83
N LYS A 60 -5.30 5.58 -17.90
CA LYS A 60 -6.30 5.21 -16.91
C LYS A 60 -5.65 4.93 -15.56
N VAL A 61 -6.45 5.06 -14.49
CA VAL A 61 -6.05 4.72 -13.13
C VAL A 61 -6.77 3.45 -12.68
N GLY A 62 -6.05 2.52 -12.06
CA GLY A 62 -6.66 1.33 -11.46
C GLY A 62 -5.72 0.70 -10.45
N TYR A 63 -6.22 0.39 -9.26
CA TYR A 63 -5.39 0.00 -8.14
C TYR A 63 -4.62 -1.30 -8.36
N HIS A 64 -3.29 -1.22 -8.20
CA HIS A 64 -2.32 -2.30 -8.34
C HIS A 64 -2.14 -3.01 -7.00
N ALA A 65 -3.16 -3.73 -6.52
CA ALA A 65 -3.23 -4.24 -5.15
C ALA A 65 -1.98 -5.04 -4.73
N TYR A 66 -1.49 -5.92 -5.59
CA TYR A 66 -0.26 -6.68 -5.35
C TYR A 66 0.91 -6.16 -6.19
N THR A 67 0.67 -5.90 -7.48
CA THR A 67 1.74 -5.61 -8.43
C THR A 67 2.49 -4.32 -8.13
N PHE A 68 1.86 -3.33 -7.46
CA PHE A 68 2.54 -2.11 -7.00
C PHE A 68 3.80 -2.41 -6.19
N GLY A 69 3.64 -3.25 -5.17
CA GLY A 69 4.71 -3.58 -4.22
C GLY A 69 5.84 -4.35 -4.85
N TYR A 70 5.52 -5.34 -5.70
CA TYR A 70 6.50 -6.14 -6.42
C TYR A 70 7.28 -5.31 -7.44
N ILE A 71 6.59 -4.46 -8.22
CA ILE A 71 7.27 -3.62 -9.23
C ILE A 71 8.20 -2.62 -8.53
N ALA A 72 7.70 -1.91 -7.51
CA ALA A 72 8.52 -0.97 -6.76
C ALA A 72 9.72 -1.67 -6.10
N GLY A 73 9.50 -2.81 -5.45
CA GLY A 73 10.57 -3.54 -4.79
C GLY A 73 11.57 -4.18 -5.73
N GLU A 74 11.15 -4.62 -6.92
CA GLU A 74 12.06 -5.20 -7.92
C GLU A 74 12.96 -4.11 -8.51
N ILE A 75 12.43 -2.91 -8.71
CA ILE A 75 13.22 -1.75 -9.13
C ILE A 75 14.21 -1.34 -8.04
N VAL A 76 13.79 -1.32 -6.77
CA VAL A 76 14.71 -1.10 -5.64
C VAL A 76 15.82 -2.15 -5.63
N ARG A 77 15.46 -3.44 -5.77
CA ARG A 77 16.41 -4.56 -5.77
C ARG A 77 17.42 -4.45 -6.90
N ARG A 78 16.99 -4.14 -8.12
CA ARG A 78 17.88 -3.99 -9.27
C ARG A 78 18.75 -2.73 -9.19
N ALA A 79 18.25 -1.65 -8.60
CA ALA A 79 19.01 -0.41 -8.43
C ALA A 79 20.06 -0.49 -7.32
N THR A 80 19.80 -1.25 -6.26
CA THR A 80 20.60 -1.23 -5.02
C THR A 80 21.33 -2.54 -4.72
N GLY A 81 20.90 -3.65 -5.33
CA GLY A 81 21.35 -5.00 -4.97
C GLY A 81 20.73 -5.55 -3.67
N LYS A 82 19.84 -4.81 -3.00
CA LYS A 82 19.22 -5.18 -1.71
C LYS A 82 17.73 -5.44 -1.84
N LYS A 83 17.17 -6.30 -0.98
CA LYS A 83 15.71 -6.48 -0.91
C LYS A 83 15.04 -5.19 -0.44
N ILE A 84 13.80 -4.96 -0.85
CA ILE A 84 13.03 -3.79 -0.40
C ILE A 84 12.85 -3.76 1.13
N SER A 85 12.78 -4.92 1.79
CA SER A 85 12.71 -5.04 3.24
C SER A 85 14.00 -4.63 3.95
N GLU A 86 15.16 -4.90 3.34
CA GLU A 86 16.46 -4.44 3.84
C GLU A 86 16.57 -2.92 3.71
N VAL A 87 16.20 -2.36 2.55
CA VAL A 87 16.15 -0.91 2.33
C VAL A 87 15.16 -0.23 3.30
N LEU A 88 13.98 -0.81 3.52
CA LEU A 88 13.02 -0.31 4.50
C LEU A 88 13.64 -0.28 5.91
N ARG A 89 14.34 -1.34 6.31
CA ARG A 89 14.95 -1.44 7.63
C ARG A 89 16.09 -0.43 7.80
N GLU A 90 16.97 -0.32 6.81
CA GLU A 90 18.20 0.48 6.87
C GLU A 90 17.96 1.97 6.64
N ASP A 91 17.17 2.32 5.64
CA ASP A 91 17.07 3.71 5.15
C ASP A 91 15.85 4.45 5.71
N VAL A 92 14.84 3.72 6.22
CA VAL A 92 13.60 4.30 6.74
C VAL A 92 13.44 4.01 8.23
N ALA A 93 13.28 2.74 8.60
CA ALA A 93 12.87 2.37 9.96
C ALA A 93 14.02 2.51 10.97
N GLY A 94 15.25 2.24 10.57
CA GLY A 94 16.48 2.40 11.38
C GLY A 94 16.69 3.84 11.86
N PRO A 95 16.79 4.84 10.96
CA PRO A 95 16.92 6.24 11.32
C PRO A 95 15.79 6.73 12.24
N LEU A 96 14.58 6.20 12.02
CA LEU A 96 13.42 6.53 12.84
C LEU A 96 13.35 5.78 14.17
N ARG A 97 14.27 4.85 14.45
CA ARG A 97 14.31 4.01 15.66
C ARG A 97 13.04 3.16 15.84
N VAL A 98 12.51 2.66 14.72
CA VAL A 98 11.32 1.80 14.65
C VAL A 98 11.54 0.59 13.75
N ALA A 99 12.81 0.20 13.53
CA ALA A 99 13.21 -0.97 12.74
C ALA A 99 12.54 -2.27 13.20
N ASP A 100 12.15 -2.35 14.47
CA ASP A 100 11.49 -3.52 15.02
C ASP A 100 9.96 -3.37 15.10
N GLU A 101 9.39 -2.38 14.42
CA GLU A 101 7.95 -2.11 14.41
C GLU A 101 7.37 -1.90 13.00
N ILE A 102 8.20 -2.05 11.95
CA ILE A 102 7.79 -1.95 10.55
C ILE A 102 8.49 -3.04 9.76
N TYR A 103 7.71 -3.94 9.18
CA TYR A 103 8.23 -5.05 8.38
C TYR A 103 7.39 -5.29 7.13
N PHE A 104 8.04 -5.68 6.03
CA PHE A 104 7.39 -6.45 4.96
C PHE A 104 7.44 -7.93 5.34
N GLY A 105 8.60 -8.59 5.24
CA GLY A 105 8.85 -9.88 5.88
C GLY A 105 9.29 -9.72 7.33
N MET A 106 8.52 -10.26 8.28
CA MET A 106 8.83 -10.24 9.71
C MET A 106 9.56 -11.53 10.10
N PRO A 107 10.74 -11.46 10.76
CA PRO A 107 11.44 -12.65 11.21
C PRO A 107 10.56 -13.53 12.11
N GLU A 108 10.61 -14.84 11.92
CA GLU A 108 9.81 -15.80 12.72
C GLU A 108 10.00 -15.62 14.22
N SER A 109 11.22 -15.27 14.66
CA SER A 109 11.53 -14.99 16.07
C SER A 109 10.68 -13.87 16.66
N GLU A 110 10.21 -12.93 15.84
CA GLU A 110 9.43 -11.77 16.27
C GLU A 110 7.91 -12.00 16.21
N HIS A 111 7.44 -13.08 15.57
CA HIS A 111 5.99 -13.33 15.36
C HIS A 111 5.18 -13.34 16.66
N HIS A 112 5.81 -13.69 17.78
CA HIS A 112 5.20 -13.67 19.12
C HIS A 112 4.68 -12.28 19.55
N ARG A 113 5.12 -11.20 18.90
CA ARG A 113 4.72 -9.82 19.18
C ARG A 113 3.46 -9.40 18.41
N LEU A 114 3.03 -10.17 17.42
CA LEU A 114 1.89 -9.83 16.58
C LEU A 114 0.58 -10.10 17.31
N ALA A 115 -0.32 -9.10 17.24
CA ALA A 115 -1.72 -9.34 17.56
C ALA A 115 -2.34 -10.26 16.49
N ARG A 116 -3.06 -11.29 16.92
CA ARG A 116 -3.75 -12.21 16.00
C ARG A 116 -4.88 -11.48 15.29
N LEU A 117 -4.93 -11.59 13.97
CA LEU A 117 -6.02 -11.04 13.17
C LEU A 117 -7.30 -11.85 13.37
N GLU A 118 -8.42 -11.16 13.40
CA GLU A 118 -9.76 -11.76 13.48
C GLU A 118 -10.70 -11.07 12.49
N ASP A 119 -11.40 -11.84 11.68
CA ASP A 119 -12.44 -11.31 10.80
C ASP A 119 -13.65 -10.90 11.66
N ALA A 120 -14.08 -9.65 11.55
CA ALA A 120 -15.35 -9.23 12.11
C ALA A 120 -16.48 -10.02 11.42
N PRO A 121 -17.53 -10.40 12.14
CA PRO A 121 -18.69 -10.99 11.51
C PRO A 121 -19.24 -10.02 10.48
N MET A 122 -19.63 -10.55 9.32
CA MET A 122 -20.33 -9.77 8.31
C MET A 122 -21.64 -9.27 8.91
N THR A 123 -21.73 -7.97 9.17
CA THR A 123 -22.96 -7.34 9.67
C THR A 123 -23.74 -6.76 8.49
N GLY A 124 -24.88 -7.36 8.17
CA GLY A 124 -25.74 -6.94 7.07
C GLY A 124 -25.46 -7.67 5.75
N PRO A 125 -26.32 -7.46 4.73
CA PRO A 125 -26.10 -8.03 3.41
C PRO A 125 -24.84 -7.43 2.78
N MET A 126 -24.02 -8.28 2.18
CA MET A 126 -22.96 -7.81 1.29
C MET A 126 -23.60 -6.96 0.19
N PRO A 127 -23.09 -5.75 -0.11
CA PRO A 127 -23.45 -5.06 -1.33
C PRO A 127 -23.26 -6.03 -2.49
N GLU A 128 -24.28 -6.16 -3.34
CA GLU A 128 -24.20 -7.04 -4.50
C GLU A 128 -23.09 -6.50 -5.42
N MET A 129 -21.98 -7.23 -5.48
CA MET A 129 -20.87 -6.89 -6.35
C MET A 129 -21.20 -7.39 -7.75
N PRO A 130 -21.21 -6.51 -8.78
CA PRO A 130 -21.42 -6.94 -10.15
C PRO A 130 -20.42 -8.06 -10.51
N PRO A 131 -20.89 -9.20 -11.06
CA PRO A 131 -20.03 -10.36 -11.30
C PRO A 131 -18.93 -10.10 -12.34
N ASP A 132 -19.06 -9.02 -13.11
CA ASP A 132 -18.12 -8.56 -14.13
C ASP A 132 -17.15 -7.49 -13.63
N LEU A 133 -17.16 -7.15 -12.33
CA LEU A 133 -16.20 -6.20 -11.75
C LEU A 133 -14.76 -6.63 -12.08
N PRO A 134 -13.91 -5.73 -12.64
CA PRO A 134 -12.56 -6.09 -13.04
C PRO A 134 -11.66 -6.59 -11.90
N MET A 135 -11.98 -6.29 -10.63
CA MET A 135 -11.30 -6.88 -9.46
C MET A 135 -11.24 -8.41 -9.49
N PHE A 136 -12.27 -9.10 -10.01
CA PHE A 136 -12.29 -10.56 -10.11
C PHE A 136 -11.34 -11.11 -11.20
N LYS A 137 -10.89 -10.25 -12.11
CA LYS A 137 -9.85 -10.56 -13.10
C LYS A 137 -8.46 -10.15 -12.61
N ALA A 138 -8.37 -9.27 -11.61
CA ALA A 138 -7.10 -8.72 -11.15
C ALA A 138 -6.39 -9.65 -10.17
N ALA A 139 -7.12 -10.44 -9.38
CA ALA A 139 -6.53 -11.41 -8.48
C ALA A 139 -7.53 -12.54 -8.18
N PRO A 140 -7.06 -13.75 -7.84
CA PRO A 140 -7.95 -14.81 -7.41
C PRO A 140 -8.63 -14.46 -6.08
N MET A 141 -9.85 -14.96 -5.89
CA MET A 141 -10.60 -14.73 -4.64
C MET A 141 -9.88 -15.27 -3.40
N SER A 142 -9.06 -16.32 -3.54
CA SER A 142 -8.21 -16.87 -2.47
C SER A 142 -7.11 -15.90 -2.01
N ALA A 143 -6.76 -14.89 -2.83
CA ALA A 143 -5.79 -13.86 -2.49
C ALA A 143 -6.45 -12.60 -1.91
N PHE A 144 -7.76 -12.57 -1.65
CA PHE A 144 -8.36 -11.48 -0.89
C PHE A 144 -7.89 -11.50 0.56
N PRO A 145 -7.33 -10.40 1.10
CA PRO A 145 -6.83 -10.37 2.47
C PRO A 145 -7.94 -10.65 3.50
N ASN A 146 -7.68 -11.59 4.39
CA ASN A 146 -8.52 -11.95 5.54
C ASN A 146 -7.65 -12.42 6.71
N ALA A 147 -8.27 -12.71 7.85
CA ALA A 147 -7.54 -13.14 9.04
C ALA A 147 -6.81 -14.47 8.84
N ALA A 148 -7.38 -15.40 8.08
CA ALA A 148 -6.74 -16.69 7.82
C ALA A 148 -5.41 -16.51 7.08
N MET A 149 -5.39 -15.76 5.98
CA MET A 149 -4.19 -15.45 5.21
C MET A 149 -3.19 -14.63 6.05
N GLY A 150 -3.64 -13.55 6.69
CA GLY A 150 -2.76 -12.63 7.41
C GLY A 150 -2.13 -13.21 8.69
N ASN A 151 -2.65 -14.33 9.19
CA ASN A 151 -2.07 -15.07 10.33
C ASN A 151 -1.13 -16.22 9.91
N ARG A 152 -0.96 -16.52 8.61
CA ARG A 152 -0.05 -17.62 8.19
C ARG A 152 1.41 -17.23 8.39
N THR A 153 2.20 -18.15 8.94
CA THR A 153 3.63 -17.93 9.24
C THR A 153 4.46 -17.59 7.98
N ASP A 154 4.16 -18.21 6.84
CA ASP A 154 4.84 -17.94 5.58
C ASP A 154 4.53 -16.53 5.05
N VAL A 155 3.26 -16.12 5.05
CA VAL A 155 2.83 -14.74 4.70
C VAL A 155 3.43 -13.72 5.66
N LEU A 156 3.52 -14.04 6.95
CA LEU A 156 4.13 -13.17 7.94
C LEU A 156 5.64 -12.96 7.68
N SER A 157 6.33 -13.99 7.20
CA SER A 157 7.77 -13.97 6.96
C SER A 157 8.17 -13.49 5.57
N ALA A 158 7.27 -13.57 4.59
CA ALA A 158 7.53 -13.21 3.21
C ALA A 158 7.52 -11.69 2.98
N ASP A 159 8.37 -11.24 2.06
CA ASP A 159 8.36 -9.87 1.55
C ASP A 159 7.22 -9.69 0.55
N ILE A 160 6.06 -9.29 1.06
CA ILE A 160 4.86 -8.99 0.27
C ILE A 160 4.55 -7.49 0.44
N PRO A 161 5.07 -6.59 -0.42
CA PRO A 161 4.95 -5.14 -0.24
C PRO A 161 3.57 -4.58 -0.62
N ALA A 162 2.53 -5.40 -0.47
CA ALA A 162 1.11 -5.04 -0.50
C ALA A 162 0.50 -5.03 0.92
N GLY A 163 1.20 -5.57 1.92
CA GLY A 163 0.78 -5.60 3.32
C GLY A 163 1.96 -5.61 4.28
N GLY A 164 2.09 -4.56 5.09
CA GLY A 164 3.12 -4.43 6.10
C GLY A 164 2.65 -4.84 7.50
N LYS A 165 3.59 -5.30 8.34
CA LYS A 165 3.37 -5.55 9.77
C LYS A 165 3.89 -4.33 10.52
N VAL A 166 2.98 -3.48 10.97
CA VAL A 166 3.33 -2.17 11.51
C VAL A 166 2.61 -1.86 12.81
N SER A 167 3.30 -1.15 13.72
CA SER A 167 2.61 -0.47 14.83
C SER A 167 2.07 0.90 14.37
N ALA A 168 0.96 1.35 14.98
CA ALA A 168 0.44 2.69 14.71
C ALA A 168 1.49 3.79 15.00
N ARG A 169 2.28 3.62 16.07
CA ARG A 169 3.37 4.53 16.43
C ARG A 169 4.38 4.65 15.29
N ALA A 170 4.84 3.52 14.78
CA ALA A 170 5.93 3.49 13.81
C ALA A 170 5.52 4.09 12.46
N ILE A 171 4.33 3.74 11.96
CA ILE A 171 3.84 4.30 10.69
C ILE A 171 3.47 5.78 10.84
N ALA A 172 2.87 6.23 11.96
CA ALA A 172 2.65 7.66 12.21
C ALA A 172 3.97 8.44 12.26
N ARG A 173 5.01 7.85 12.86
CA ARG A 173 6.36 8.44 12.92
C ARG A 173 7.01 8.53 11.55
N MET A 174 6.80 7.55 10.67
CA MET A 174 7.20 7.62 9.26
C MET A 174 6.53 8.80 8.54
N TYR A 175 5.20 8.96 8.68
CA TYR A 175 4.50 10.11 8.10
C TYR A 175 4.99 11.46 8.67
N ALA A 176 5.24 11.55 9.98
CA ALA A 176 5.80 12.76 10.60
C ALA A 176 7.19 13.09 10.02
N ALA A 177 8.03 12.08 9.79
CA ALA A 177 9.34 12.22 9.19
C ALA A 177 9.30 12.66 7.71
N LEU A 178 8.23 12.36 6.98
CA LEU A 178 7.97 12.89 5.64
C LEU A 178 7.58 14.37 5.69
N LEU A 179 6.69 14.74 6.62
CA LEU A 179 6.10 16.07 6.76
C LEU A 179 7.09 17.12 7.29
N THR A 180 7.30 17.11 8.61
CA THR A 180 8.04 18.13 9.37
C THR A 180 9.40 17.61 9.82
N GLY A 181 9.59 16.29 9.85
CA GLY A 181 10.71 15.62 10.50
C GLY A 181 10.34 15.18 11.92
N VAL A 182 11.04 14.20 12.45
CA VAL A 182 10.85 13.72 13.83
C VAL A 182 12.20 13.36 14.44
N ASP A 183 12.48 13.87 15.64
CA ASP A 183 13.74 13.68 16.37
C ASP A 183 15.00 13.95 15.52
N GLY A 184 14.93 15.02 14.71
CA GLY A 184 16.01 15.45 13.82
C GLY A 184 16.12 14.67 12.51
N VAL A 185 15.25 13.68 12.27
CA VAL A 185 15.25 12.86 11.05
C VAL A 185 14.16 13.33 10.10
N ARG A 186 14.53 13.58 8.84
CA ARG A 186 13.62 13.86 7.73
C ARG A 186 13.95 12.91 6.59
N LEU A 187 12.96 12.13 6.14
CA LEU A 187 13.17 11.07 5.15
C LEU A 187 13.36 11.62 3.73
N ILE A 188 12.68 12.72 3.40
CA ILE A 188 12.75 13.34 2.07
C ILE A 188 12.77 14.87 2.18
N ALA A 189 13.39 15.51 1.19
CA ALA A 189 13.39 16.98 1.10
C ALA A 189 11.95 17.53 0.94
N PRO A 190 11.65 18.75 1.43
CA PRO A 190 10.33 19.38 1.27
C PRO A 190 9.82 19.42 -0.18
N GLU A 191 10.72 19.59 -1.15
CA GLU A 191 10.43 19.58 -2.59
C GLU A 191 9.90 18.22 -3.04
N ARG A 192 10.51 17.14 -2.54
CA ARG A 192 10.11 15.76 -2.82
C ARG A 192 8.79 15.41 -2.15
N LEU A 193 8.55 15.92 -0.94
CA LEU A 193 7.24 15.80 -0.31
C LEU A 193 6.16 16.46 -1.18
N ARG A 194 6.38 17.70 -1.60
CA ARG A 194 5.43 18.42 -2.48
C ARG A 194 5.16 17.65 -3.78
N GLU A 195 6.20 17.07 -4.39
CA GLU A 195 6.06 16.25 -5.59
C GLU A 195 5.26 14.96 -5.31
N ALA A 196 5.59 14.23 -4.23
CA ALA A 196 4.97 12.96 -3.90
C ALA A 196 3.49 13.09 -3.50
N THR A 197 3.10 14.24 -2.94
CA THR A 197 1.74 14.50 -2.45
C THR A 197 0.93 15.39 -3.37
N ALA A 198 1.48 15.85 -4.49
CA ALA A 198 0.71 16.52 -5.53
C ALA A 198 -0.18 15.50 -6.26
N VAL A 199 -1.37 15.93 -6.69
CA VAL A 199 -2.25 15.09 -7.52
C VAL A 199 -1.49 14.71 -8.80
N SER A 200 -1.23 13.41 -8.97
CA SER A 200 -0.54 12.85 -10.13
C SER A 200 -1.49 12.10 -11.06
N SER A 201 -2.56 11.51 -10.54
CA SER A 201 -3.64 10.89 -11.33
C SER A 201 -4.96 10.98 -10.58
N SER A 202 -6.07 11.01 -11.32
CA SER A 202 -7.43 11.02 -10.77
C SER A 202 -8.40 10.47 -11.81
N GLY A 203 -9.44 9.78 -11.37
CA GLY A 203 -10.45 9.20 -12.26
C GLY A 203 -11.24 8.08 -11.61
N ILE A 204 -12.01 7.35 -12.41
CA ILE A 204 -12.68 6.13 -11.97
C ILE A 204 -11.65 4.99 -11.98
N ASP A 205 -11.42 4.39 -10.81
CA ASP A 205 -10.56 3.24 -10.65
C ASP A 205 -11.06 2.07 -11.52
N GLN A 206 -10.23 1.62 -12.46
CA GLN A 206 -10.61 0.57 -13.40
C GLN A 206 -10.71 -0.83 -12.77
N VAL A 207 -10.30 -1.01 -11.52
CA VAL A 207 -10.38 -2.28 -10.79
C VAL A 207 -11.62 -2.32 -9.90
N PHE A 208 -11.88 -1.24 -9.16
CA PHE A 208 -12.96 -1.16 -8.17
C PHE A 208 -14.17 -0.34 -8.61
N GLY A 209 -14.09 0.43 -9.70
CA GLY A 209 -15.19 1.24 -10.23
C GLY A 209 -15.50 2.51 -9.43
N MET A 210 -14.67 2.85 -8.43
CA MET A 210 -14.88 4.00 -7.55
C MET A 210 -14.00 5.19 -7.96
N PRO A 211 -14.45 6.45 -7.76
CA PRO A 211 -13.58 7.61 -7.92
C PRO A 211 -12.37 7.55 -7.00
N THR A 212 -11.19 7.82 -7.53
CA THR A 212 -9.92 7.82 -6.79
C THR A 212 -9.00 8.95 -7.24
N THR A 213 -8.11 9.38 -6.36
CA THR A 213 -7.08 10.40 -6.63
C THR A 213 -5.78 9.99 -5.96
N TRP A 214 -4.69 9.97 -6.72
CA TRP A 214 -3.38 9.52 -6.26
C TRP A 214 -2.31 10.59 -6.47
N GLY A 215 -1.41 10.69 -5.50
CA GLY A 215 -0.07 11.23 -5.69
C GLY A 215 0.88 10.14 -6.15
N LEU A 216 2.12 10.17 -5.65
CA LEU A 216 3.11 9.13 -5.90
C LEU A 216 3.19 8.19 -4.69
N GLY A 217 2.44 7.09 -4.75
CA GLY A 217 2.36 6.04 -3.73
C GLY A 217 1.35 6.31 -2.62
N TYR A 218 0.61 7.42 -2.69
CA TYR A 218 -0.34 7.83 -1.67
C TYR A 218 -1.66 8.24 -2.29
N SER A 219 -2.77 7.83 -1.68
CA SER A 219 -4.09 8.39 -1.96
C SER A 219 -4.13 9.84 -1.45
N ILE A 220 -4.76 10.72 -2.22
CA ILE A 220 -5.00 12.11 -1.84
C ILE A 220 -6.42 12.22 -1.31
N GLY A 221 -6.54 12.77 -0.10
CA GLY A 221 -7.75 12.73 0.69
C GLY A 221 -7.54 12.00 2.02
N GLY A 222 -8.40 12.28 2.98
CA GLY A 222 -8.48 11.59 4.26
C GLY A 222 -9.71 10.66 4.33
N LEU A 223 -10.06 10.26 5.55
CA LEU A 223 -11.29 9.55 5.83
C LEU A 223 -12.43 10.51 6.21
N GLY A 224 -13.67 10.09 5.96
CA GLY A 224 -14.88 10.82 6.34
C GLY A 224 -14.87 12.26 5.83
N PRO A 225 -15.08 13.29 6.69
CA PRO A 225 -15.11 14.70 6.27
C PRO A 225 -13.84 15.22 5.59
N ALA A 226 -12.72 14.49 5.69
CA ALA A 226 -11.47 14.86 5.05
C ALA A 226 -11.28 14.21 3.67
N GLN A 227 -12.25 13.46 3.15
CA GLN A 227 -12.15 12.74 1.87
C GLN A 227 -11.74 13.65 0.71
N ASP A 228 -12.27 14.87 0.64
CA ASP A 228 -11.95 15.84 -0.40
C ASP A 228 -10.74 16.75 -0.06
N SER A 229 -10.02 16.45 1.03
CA SER A 229 -8.83 17.21 1.41
C SER A 229 -7.75 17.09 0.36
N LYS A 230 -7.29 18.23 -0.16
CA LYS A 230 -6.15 18.30 -1.09
C LYS A 230 -4.78 18.31 -0.40
N THR A 231 -4.76 18.30 0.93
CA THR A 231 -3.53 18.45 1.74
C THR A 231 -3.22 17.19 2.53
N THR A 232 -4.23 16.34 2.75
CA THR A 232 -4.08 15.03 3.38
C THR A 232 -3.66 14.01 2.32
N PHE A 233 -2.63 13.22 2.63
CA PHE A 233 -2.20 12.09 1.82
C PHE A 233 -1.99 10.88 2.73
N GLY A 234 -2.32 9.70 2.24
CA GLY A 234 -2.28 8.50 3.06
C GLY A 234 -2.66 7.25 2.30
N VAL A 235 -2.91 6.16 3.03
CA VAL A 235 -3.48 4.95 2.45
C VAL A 235 -4.30 4.20 3.50
N GLY A 236 -5.45 3.67 3.08
CA GLY A 236 -6.26 2.74 3.84
C GLY A 236 -5.89 1.30 3.51
N GLY A 237 -5.85 0.45 4.52
CA GLY A 237 -5.66 -0.98 4.36
C GLY A 237 -6.98 -1.74 4.48
N VAL A 238 -7.08 -2.87 3.79
CA VAL A 238 -8.16 -3.84 4.00
C VAL A 238 -8.24 -4.18 5.50
N GLY A 239 -9.45 -4.20 6.03
CA GLY A 239 -9.70 -4.43 7.44
C GLY A 239 -9.82 -3.17 8.29
N GLY A 240 -9.66 -1.97 7.72
CA GLY A 240 -9.99 -0.69 8.35
C GLY A 240 -8.83 0.02 9.06
N GLY A 241 -7.59 -0.41 8.81
CA GLY A 241 -6.39 0.32 9.22
C GLY A 241 -6.14 1.52 8.31
N PHE A 242 -5.55 2.60 8.83
CA PHE A 242 -5.32 3.82 8.06
C PHE A 242 -4.12 4.59 8.60
N ALA A 243 -3.31 5.16 7.70
CA ALA A 243 -2.26 6.11 8.06
C ALA A 243 -2.23 7.26 7.06
N CYS A 244 -2.01 8.47 7.56
CA CYS A 244 -1.92 9.67 6.74
C CYS A 244 -1.04 10.75 7.35
N GLY A 245 -0.69 11.72 6.51
CA GLY A 245 -0.14 13.01 6.89
C GLY A 245 -0.94 14.14 6.25
N ASP A 246 -0.97 15.31 6.89
CA ASP A 246 -1.55 16.53 6.35
C ASP A 246 -0.47 17.61 6.21
N THR A 247 -0.22 17.99 4.96
CA THR A 247 0.86 18.92 4.59
C THR A 247 0.66 20.34 5.11
N VAL A 248 -0.56 20.73 5.47
CA VAL A 248 -0.85 22.07 6.02
C VAL A 248 -0.75 22.08 7.54
N SER A 249 -1.38 21.12 8.23
CA SER A 249 -1.33 21.07 9.69
C SER A 249 -0.03 20.48 10.24
N GLY A 250 0.73 19.75 9.42
CA GLY A 250 1.92 19.01 9.87
C GLY A 250 1.60 17.80 10.73
N ILE A 251 0.32 17.41 10.83
CA ILE A 251 -0.14 16.30 11.65
C ILE A 251 0.02 14.99 10.88
N ALA A 252 0.65 14.01 11.52
CA ALA A 252 0.65 12.61 11.11
C ALA A 252 -0.29 11.81 12.02
N PHE A 253 -1.05 10.89 11.43
CA PHE A 253 -2.03 10.07 12.13
C PHE A 253 -1.96 8.63 11.64
N ALA A 254 -2.13 7.67 12.54
CA ALA A 254 -2.27 6.27 12.17
C ALA A 254 -3.13 5.49 13.16
N VAL A 255 -3.85 4.51 12.62
CA VAL A 255 -4.61 3.49 13.36
C VAL A 255 -4.31 2.14 12.76
N THR A 256 -3.88 1.22 13.61
CA THR A 256 -3.70 -0.20 13.31
C THR A 256 -4.64 -0.99 14.22
N LYS A 257 -5.33 -2.00 13.68
CA LYS A 257 -6.21 -2.87 14.45
C LYS A 257 -6.09 -4.31 13.97
N ASN A 258 -6.39 -5.25 14.86
CA ASN A 258 -6.36 -6.69 14.56
C ASN A 258 -7.75 -7.26 14.25
N ARG A 259 -8.82 -6.49 14.46
CA ARG A 259 -10.17 -6.86 14.01
C ARG A 259 -10.42 -6.32 12.61
N ILE A 260 -10.46 -7.20 11.61
CA ILE A 260 -10.67 -6.87 10.20
C ILE A 260 -12.15 -6.58 9.99
N SER A 261 -12.51 -5.34 9.66
CA SER A 261 -13.88 -4.97 9.28
C SER A 261 -13.90 -4.33 7.89
N GLN A 262 -15.06 -4.39 7.22
CA GLN A 262 -15.26 -3.88 5.85
C GLN A 262 -15.58 -2.38 5.83
N ASP A 263 -14.98 -1.61 6.73
CA ASP A 263 -15.25 -0.18 6.92
C ASP A 263 -14.05 0.54 7.54
N PHE A 264 -14.10 1.87 7.50
CA PHE A 264 -13.11 2.75 8.13
C PHE A 264 -13.70 3.57 9.28
N ASN A 265 -14.79 3.14 9.90
CA ASN A 265 -15.50 3.92 10.93
C ASN A 265 -14.60 4.22 12.13
N THR A 266 -13.93 3.20 12.66
CA THR A 266 -12.98 3.37 13.78
C THR A 266 -11.88 4.37 13.44
N ALA A 267 -11.26 4.24 12.26
CA ALA A 267 -10.20 5.16 11.83
C ALA A 267 -10.73 6.59 11.60
N THR A 268 -11.96 6.72 11.10
CA THR A 268 -12.64 8.01 10.89
C THR A 268 -12.91 8.71 12.22
N GLU A 269 -13.50 8.01 13.18
CA GLU A 269 -13.83 8.54 14.51
C GLU A 269 -12.56 8.97 15.26
N LEU A 270 -11.53 8.11 15.29
CA LEU A 270 -10.27 8.43 15.95
C LEU A 270 -9.56 9.63 15.30
N SER A 271 -9.56 9.71 13.96
CA SER A 271 -9.01 10.85 13.23
C SER A 271 -9.72 12.16 13.59
N GLN A 272 -11.05 12.13 13.73
CA GLN A 272 -11.83 13.30 14.15
C GLN A 272 -11.53 13.72 15.59
N ILE A 273 -11.44 12.76 16.52
CA ILE A 273 -11.08 13.02 17.93
C ILE A 273 -9.72 13.70 18.00
N VAL A 274 -8.70 13.15 17.33
CA VAL A 274 -7.35 13.71 17.30
C VAL A 274 -7.33 15.12 16.69
N LYS A 275 -8.00 15.32 15.53
CA LYS A 275 -8.08 16.63 14.88
C LYS A 275 -8.80 17.67 15.75
N LYS A 276 -9.81 17.27 16.53
CA LYS A 276 -10.51 18.17 17.46
C LYS A 276 -9.63 18.56 18.64
N ALA A 277 -8.78 17.65 19.12
CA ALA A 277 -7.89 17.90 20.25
C ALA A 277 -6.67 18.77 19.90
N LEU A 278 -6.27 18.81 18.62
CA LEU A 278 -5.12 19.58 18.13
C LEU A 278 -5.50 20.96 17.55
N ARG A 279 -6.78 21.34 17.61
CA ARG A 279 -7.28 22.69 17.29
C ARG A 279 -7.45 23.50 18.57
#